data_AF-A0A0L6JC20-F1
#
_entry.id   AF-A0A0L6JC20-F1
#
_cell.length_a   1.000
_cell.length_b   1.000
_cell.length_c   1.000
_cell.angle_alpha   90.00
_cell.angle_beta   90.00
_cell.angle_gamma   90.00
#
_symmetry.space_group_name_H-M   'P 1'
#
loop_
_entity.id
_entity.type
_entity.pdbx_description
1 polymer ?
#
loop_
_entity_poly.entity_id
_entity_poly.type
_entity_poly.pdbx_seq_one_letter_code
_entity_poly.pdbx_strand_id
1 'polypeptide(L)'
;MLRFSRAKIITTLAAILIGLMLAVPSFFTPEQRKGFVASLPSWFPTWIVPTRGIVLGLDLQGGSQLLLEVDQNELIASQAKALRDDVRRTLQQENVRADGGIGLLQRGVQVKVADDAARAKILPKLQELSLPITSAIGQTAARTLDITEQPGGVIRLTLTDAGITDRTRRAVSQGIEVIRRRLDSTGTTEPSIQQQGADRILIQVPGEQNPERLEKLLGSTAKLEFRMLADSPSGDVDMLPSKDEKGAKVPVERRVMADGGELTDAQPAFDQQSHEPMVSFKFNLRGAQRFGQATSENVGRRMAIVLDNEVVSAPVIRSAITGGSGQITGNFTVQQANDLSVLLRAGALPAKFTVVERRVVGPGLGRDSIQAGKLATLVAAGLVVCFMFATYGTFGFIANIALMVHVGLILGLMSVLEATMTLPGIAGIVLTIGTAVDSNVLIYERMREESHAGRSLISALQAGFDRAFATIIDSNSTMAIAALILFFLGSGPVKGFAVVFILGILTTVITAVTLTRMMIAVWYKTFRPKALPF
;
A
#
# COMPACT_ATOMS: atom_id res chain seq x y z
N MET A 1 -39.51 3.84 -30.32
CA MET A 1 -38.51 4.24 -29.30
C MET A 1 -37.11 4.60 -29.87
N LEU A 2 -37.01 5.03 -31.14
CA LEU A 2 -35.82 5.70 -31.73
C LEU A 2 -35.76 7.22 -31.47
N ARG A 3 -36.69 7.76 -30.67
CA ARG A 3 -36.69 9.17 -30.25
C ARG A 3 -35.82 9.33 -29.02
N PHE A 4 -34.53 9.55 -29.21
CA PHE A 4 -33.70 10.11 -28.15
C PHE A 4 -34.11 11.56 -27.91
N SER A 5 -34.41 11.93 -26.66
CA SER A 5 -34.58 13.33 -26.31
C SER A 5 -33.25 14.06 -26.51
N ARG A 6 -33.29 15.33 -26.93
CA ARG A 6 -32.07 16.14 -27.10
C ARG A 6 -31.24 16.15 -25.81
N ALA A 7 -31.91 16.20 -24.66
CA ALA A 7 -31.28 16.08 -23.35
C ALA A 7 -30.48 14.77 -23.20
N LYS A 8 -31.06 13.60 -23.52
CA LYS A 8 -30.36 12.31 -23.43
C LYS A 8 -29.14 12.24 -24.35
N ILE A 9 -29.23 12.78 -25.56
CA ILE A 9 -28.10 12.84 -26.51
C ILE A 9 -26.98 13.69 -25.91
N ILE A 10 -27.30 14.89 -25.45
CA ILE A 10 -26.32 15.83 -24.87
C ILE A 10 -25.66 15.21 -23.64
N THR A 11 -26.43 14.59 -22.73
CA THR A 11 -25.87 13.96 -21.53
C THR A 11 -24.94 12.79 -21.85
N THR A 12 -25.31 11.95 -22.82
CA THR A 12 -24.46 10.81 -23.22
C THR A 12 -23.19 11.28 -23.90
N LEU A 13 -23.27 12.25 -24.82
CA LEU A 13 -22.10 12.83 -25.47
C LEU A 13 -21.20 13.56 -24.47
N ALA A 14 -21.76 14.30 -23.52
CA ALA A 14 -21.00 14.95 -22.46
C ALA A 14 -20.27 13.92 -21.58
N ALA A 15 -20.95 12.85 -21.16
CA ALA A 15 -20.33 11.78 -20.38
C ALA A 15 -19.18 11.10 -21.13
N ILE A 16 -19.35 10.83 -22.43
CA ILE A 16 -18.30 10.28 -23.29
C ILE A 16 -17.13 11.25 -23.42
N LEU A 17 -17.41 12.54 -23.68
CA LEU A 17 -16.39 13.56 -23.82
C LEU A 17 -15.56 13.70 -22.54
N ILE A 18 -16.22 13.72 -21.38
CA ILE A 18 -15.55 13.74 -20.07
C ILE A 18 -14.68 12.49 -19.92
N GLY A 19 -15.22 11.30 -20.17
CA GLY A 19 -14.46 10.05 -20.07
C GLY A 19 -13.23 10.02 -21.00
N LEU A 20 -13.35 10.53 -22.22
CA LEU A 20 -12.24 10.64 -23.16
C LEU A 20 -11.22 11.70 -22.73
N MET A 21 -11.67 12.86 -22.21
CA MET A 21 -10.79 13.89 -21.66
C MET A 21 -9.96 13.36 -20.49
N LEU A 22 -10.54 12.50 -19.66
CA LEU A 22 -9.83 11.80 -18.57
C LEU A 22 -8.72 10.86 -19.08
N ALA A 23 -8.84 10.34 -20.31
CA ALA A 23 -7.81 9.49 -20.91
C ALA A 23 -6.64 10.27 -21.51
N VAL A 24 -6.85 11.52 -21.93
CA VAL A 24 -5.86 12.37 -22.64
C VAL A 24 -4.49 12.47 -21.95
N PRO A 25 -4.38 12.68 -20.62
CA PRO A 25 -3.09 12.82 -19.93
C PRO A 25 -2.22 11.57 -20.03
N SER A 26 -2.84 10.41 -20.21
CA SER A 26 -2.13 9.13 -20.34
C SER A 26 -1.31 9.04 -21.62
N PHE A 27 -1.61 9.85 -22.64
CA PHE A 27 -0.85 9.91 -23.89
C PHE A 27 0.37 10.84 -23.83
N PHE A 28 0.47 11.69 -22.80
CA PHE A 28 1.59 12.60 -22.60
C PHE A 28 2.65 12.03 -21.65
N THR A 29 3.92 12.37 -21.86
CA THR A 29 5.01 12.02 -20.93
C THR A 29 4.88 12.79 -19.62
N PRO A 30 5.47 12.30 -18.50
CA PRO A 30 5.42 13.00 -17.21
C PRO A 30 5.93 14.46 -17.27
N GLU A 31 6.94 14.73 -18.10
CA GLU A 31 7.48 16.08 -18.32
C GLU A 31 6.52 16.97 -19.11
N GLN A 32 5.89 16.44 -20.16
CA GLN A 32 4.88 17.15 -20.94
C GLN A 32 3.63 17.46 -20.10
N ARG A 33 3.24 16.56 -19.18
CA ARG A 33 2.14 16.80 -18.24
C ARG A 33 2.47 17.95 -17.29
N LYS A 34 3.66 17.95 -16.68
CA LYS A 34 4.09 19.04 -15.80
C LYS A 34 4.17 20.38 -16.54
N GLY A 35 4.67 20.39 -17.77
CA GLY A 35 4.69 21.58 -18.63
C GLY A 35 3.30 22.10 -19.01
N PHE A 36 2.36 21.20 -19.32
CA PHE A 36 0.96 21.56 -19.62
C PHE A 36 0.23 22.09 -18.38
N VAL A 37 0.47 21.51 -17.21
CA VAL A 37 -0.10 22.01 -15.95
C VAL A 37 0.49 23.37 -15.58
N ALA A 38 1.78 23.59 -15.85
CA ALA A 38 2.44 24.87 -15.59
C ALA A 38 2.01 25.98 -16.56
N SER A 39 1.52 25.64 -17.77
CA SER A 39 1.01 26.61 -18.74
C SER A 39 -0.47 26.95 -18.58
N LEU A 40 -1.18 26.26 -17.67
CA LEU A 40 -2.57 26.59 -17.36
C LEU A 40 -2.65 27.87 -16.51
N PRO A 41 -3.57 28.79 -16.84
CA PRO A 41 -3.81 29.96 -16.01
C PRO A 41 -4.19 29.56 -14.57
N SER A 42 -3.70 30.30 -13.57
CA SER A 42 -3.93 30.03 -12.14
C SER A 42 -5.41 30.04 -11.70
N TRP A 43 -6.31 30.57 -12.53
CA TRP A 43 -7.77 30.58 -12.30
C TRP A 43 -8.48 29.33 -12.85
N PHE A 44 -7.79 28.45 -13.59
CA PHE A 44 -8.38 27.24 -14.14
C PHE A 44 -8.42 26.14 -13.08
N PRO A 45 -9.59 25.55 -12.75
CA PRO A 45 -9.67 24.57 -11.66
C PRO A 45 -8.86 23.31 -11.97
N THR A 46 -7.87 23.00 -11.13
CA THR A 46 -7.01 21.81 -11.27
C THR A 46 -7.79 20.49 -11.18
N TRP A 47 -9.00 20.50 -10.60
CA TRP A 47 -9.91 19.34 -10.60
C TRP A 47 -10.42 19.02 -12.03
N ILE A 48 -10.62 20.01 -12.90
CA ILE A 48 -11.18 19.79 -14.24
C ILE A 48 -10.15 19.21 -15.20
N VAL A 49 -8.86 19.46 -14.96
CA VAL A 49 -7.78 18.95 -15.79
C VAL A 49 -7.22 17.68 -15.17
N PRO A 50 -7.42 16.52 -15.80
CA PRO A 50 -6.82 15.29 -15.32
C PRO A 50 -5.30 15.43 -15.44
N THR A 51 -4.59 15.41 -14.32
CA THR A 51 -3.13 15.60 -14.26
C THR A 51 -2.39 14.26 -14.18
N ARG A 52 -3.11 13.20 -13.82
CA ARG A 52 -2.59 11.86 -13.58
C ARG A 52 -2.83 10.98 -14.80
N GLY A 53 -1.76 10.40 -15.33
CA GLY A 53 -1.87 9.36 -16.35
C GLY A 53 -1.92 7.99 -15.70
N ILE A 54 -2.12 6.95 -16.51
CA ILE A 54 -2.15 5.57 -16.05
C ILE A 54 -0.84 5.21 -15.31
N VAL A 55 -0.99 4.62 -14.13
CA VAL A 55 0.11 4.06 -13.33
C VAL A 55 0.50 2.73 -13.97
N LEU A 56 1.76 2.54 -14.35
CA LEU A 56 2.23 1.27 -14.88
C LEU A 56 2.74 0.39 -13.74
N GLY A 57 2.47 -0.91 -13.81
CA GLY A 57 2.90 -1.89 -12.82
C GLY A 57 4.35 -2.30 -12.98
N LEU A 58 4.84 -3.02 -11.98
CA LEU A 58 6.23 -3.50 -11.92
C LEU A 58 6.63 -4.33 -13.15
N ASP A 59 5.71 -5.15 -13.66
CA ASP A 59 5.93 -5.97 -14.85
C ASP A 59 6.21 -5.15 -16.12
N LEU A 60 5.80 -3.89 -16.14
CA LEU A 60 5.98 -2.97 -17.28
C LEU A 60 7.15 -2.01 -17.05
N GLN A 61 7.30 -1.47 -15.84
CA GLN A 61 8.35 -0.50 -15.51
C GLN A 61 9.69 -1.15 -15.15
N GLY A 62 9.67 -2.42 -14.76
CA GLY A 62 10.78 -3.06 -14.04
C GLY A 62 10.90 -2.55 -12.60
N GLY A 63 11.60 -3.31 -11.76
CA GLY A 63 11.87 -2.96 -10.37
C GLY A 63 11.90 -4.17 -9.44
N SER A 64 11.76 -3.93 -8.14
CA SER A 64 11.86 -4.95 -7.10
C SER A 64 10.54 -5.12 -6.34
N GLN A 65 10.18 -6.36 -6.07
CA GLN A 65 9.07 -6.78 -5.23
C GLN A 65 9.61 -7.52 -4.00
N LEU A 66 9.10 -7.13 -2.83
CA LEU A 66 9.46 -7.70 -1.54
C LEU A 66 8.18 -8.07 -0.79
N LEU A 67 8.09 -9.30 -0.29
CA LEU A 67 7.05 -9.73 0.64
C LEU A 67 7.66 -9.86 2.03
N LEU A 68 7.22 -8.98 2.93
CA LEU A 68 7.61 -8.97 4.33
C LEU A 68 6.56 -9.66 5.19
N GLU A 69 6.97 -10.44 6.18
CA GLU A 69 6.12 -11.05 7.20
C GLU A 69 6.56 -10.61 8.59
N VAL A 70 5.59 -10.33 9.48
CA VAL A 70 5.89 -9.99 10.87
C VAL A 70 6.48 -11.21 11.58
N ASP A 71 7.63 -11.04 12.24
CA ASP A 71 8.15 -12.05 13.17
C ASP A 71 7.26 -12.10 14.43
N GLN A 72 6.28 -13.00 14.41
CA GLN A 72 5.33 -13.14 15.52
C GLN A 72 6.01 -13.55 16.82
N ASN A 73 7.08 -14.35 16.75
CA ASN A 73 7.79 -14.81 17.95
C ASN A 73 8.50 -13.64 18.62
N GLU A 74 9.18 -12.80 17.84
CA GLU A 74 9.83 -11.60 18.36
C GLU A 74 8.81 -10.56 18.85
N LEU A 75 7.68 -10.40 18.14
CA LEU A 75 6.59 -9.54 18.58
C LEU A 75 6.03 -9.98 19.94
N ILE A 76 5.71 -11.28 20.11
CA ILE A 76 5.23 -11.83 21.38
C ILE A 76 6.25 -11.63 22.49
N ALA A 77 7.53 -11.90 22.22
CA ALA A 77 8.60 -11.75 23.21
C ALA A 77 8.77 -10.28 23.65
N SER A 78 8.71 -9.34 22.71
CA SER A 78 8.76 -7.90 22.99
C SER A 78 7.56 -7.46 23.83
N GLN A 79 6.37 -7.94 23.49
CA GLN A 79 5.13 -7.64 24.21
C GLN A 79 5.09 -8.26 25.62
N ALA A 80 5.65 -9.45 25.80
CA ALA A 80 5.79 -10.07 27.13
C ALA A 80 6.74 -9.25 28.02
N LYS A 81 7.83 -8.70 27.46
CA LYS A 81 8.74 -7.79 28.19
C LYS A 81 8.05 -6.47 28.56
N ALA A 82 7.32 -5.86 27.63
CA ALA A 82 6.55 -4.64 27.92
C ALA A 82 5.51 -4.88 29.02
N LEU A 83 4.75 -5.98 28.93
CA LEU A 83 3.78 -6.39 29.94
C LEU A 83 4.45 -6.60 31.30
N ARG A 84 5.65 -7.18 31.34
CA ARG A 84 6.41 -7.37 32.59
C ARG A 84 6.73 -6.04 33.26
N ASP A 85 7.14 -5.06 32.46
CA ASP A 85 7.52 -3.74 32.96
C ASP A 85 6.28 -2.93 33.39
N ASP A 86 5.15 -3.07 32.69
CA ASP A 86 3.87 -2.50 33.11
C ASP A 86 3.38 -3.11 34.43
N VAL A 87 3.43 -4.44 34.55
CA VAL A 87 3.10 -5.14 35.80
C VAL A 87 4.02 -4.68 36.94
N ARG A 88 5.32 -4.50 36.68
CA ARG A 88 6.27 -3.96 37.67
C ARG A 88 5.89 -2.55 38.12
N ARG A 89 5.52 -1.66 37.20
CA ARG A 89 5.11 -0.29 37.52
C ARG A 89 3.83 -0.29 38.37
N THR A 90 2.84 -1.11 38.01
CA THR A 90 1.60 -1.24 38.78
C THR A 90 1.86 -1.76 40.19
N LEU A 91 2.74 -2.75 40.35
CA LEU A 91 3.16 -3.27 41.66
C LEU A 91 3.83 -2.18 42.52
N GLN A 92 4.71 -1.37 41.92
CA GLN A 92 5.40 -0.27 42.60
C GLN A 92 4.45 0.84 43.03
N GLN A 93 3.52 1.25 42.16
CA GLN A 93 2.51 2.27 42.48
C GLN A 93 1.61 1.86 43.65
N GLU A 94 1.29 0.57 43.75
CA GLU A 94 0.45 0.03 44.82
C GLU A 94 1.23 -0.41 46.07
N ASN A 95 2.55 -0.22 46.09
CA ASN A 95 3.44 -0.68 47.17
C ASN A 95 3.33 -2.19 47.48
N VAL A 96 3.05 -3.02 46.47
CA VAL A 96 2.94 -4.47 46.61
C VAL A 96 4.28 -5.14 46.30
N ARG A 97 4.78 -5.97 47.21
CA ARG A 97 6.00 -6.76 47.00
C ARG A 97 5.69 -8.07 46.28
N ALA A 98 6.44 -8.36 45.22
CA ALA A 98 6.37 -9.65 44.52
C ALA A 98 7.43 -10.61 45.09
N ASP A 99 7.00 -11.80 45.50
CA ASP A 99 7.90 -12.85 46.01
C ASP A 99 8.62 -13.55 44.85
N GLY A 100 9.95 -13.54 44.86
CA GLY A 100 10.75 -14.17 43.80
C GLY A 100 10.78 -13.38 42.48
N GLY A 101 10.25 -12.16 42.46
CA GLY A 101 10.25 -11.29 41.29
C GLY A 101 9.17 -11.61 40.26
N ILE A 102 9.31 -11.04 39.07
CA ILE A 102 8.37 -11.19 37.96
C ILE A 102 8.98 -12.14 36.94
N GLY A 103 8.42 -13.34 36.80
CA GLY A 103 8.86 -14.34 35.83
C GLY A 103 8.35 -14.04 34.42
N LEU A 104 9.22 -14.17 33.43
CA LEU A 104 8.84 -14.02 32.01
C LEU A 104 8.41 -15.39 31.46
N LEU A 105 7.25 -15.46 30.83
CA LEU A 105 6.77 -16.62 30.08
C LEU A 105 6.91 -16.36 28.57
N GLN A 106 6.87 -17.42 27.77
CA GLN A 106 6.91 -17.34 26.30
C GLN A 106 5.85 -16.39 25.71
N ARG A 107 4.63 -16.41 26.26
CA ARG A 107 3.48 -15.61 25.79
C ARG A 107 2.92 -14.67 26.86
N GLY A 108 3.70 -14.33 27.89
CA GLY A 108 3.14 -13.61 29.03
C GLY A 108 4.07 -13.45 30.22
N VAL A 109 3.47 -13.22 31.38
CA VAL A 109 4.17 -12.89 32.63
C VAL A 109 3.54 -13.64 33.80
N GLN A 110 4.36 -14.08 34.74
CA GLN A 110 3.91 -14.65 36.01
C GLN A 110 4.43 -13.82 37.17
N VAL A 111 3.56 -13.57 38.15
CA VAL A 111 3.91 -12.87 39.39
C VAL A 111 3.39 -13.68 40.56
N LYS A 112 4.22 -13.88 41.58
CA LYS A 112 3.78 -14.46 42.84
C LYS A 112 3.58 -13.35 43.87
N VAL A 113 2.39 -13.31 44.47
CA VAL A 113 2.00 -12.39 45.54
C VAL A 113 1.45 -13.22 46.68
N ALA A 114 2.22 -13.39 47.76
CA ALA A 114 1.81 -14.22 48.89
C ALA A 114 0.66 -13.63 49.70
N ASP A 115 0.55 -12.31 49.79
CA ASP A 115 -0.49 -11.63 50.57
C ASP A 115 -1.83 -11.57 49.83
N ASP A 116 -2.85 -12.21 50.42
CA ASP A 116 -4.22 -12.30 49.89
C ASP A 116 -4.90 -10.92 49.80
N ALA A 117 -4.62 -10.01 50.74
CA ALA A 117 -5.17 -8.65 50.72
C ALA A 117 -4.56 -7.81 49.58
N ALA A 118 -3.25 -7.96 49.36
CA ALA A 118 -2.57 -7.35 48.21
C ALA A 118 -3.04 -7.94 46.86
N ARG A 119 -3.33 -9.25 46.79
CA ARG A 119 -3.89 -9.89 45.59
C ARG A 119 -5.24 -9.31 45.22
N ALA A 120 -6.16 -9.17 46.19
CA ALA A 120 -7.48 -8.60 45.96
C ALA A 120 -7.43 -7.15 45.45
N LYS A 121 -6.41 -6.37 45.87
CA LYS A 121 -6.21 -4.99 45.44
C LYS A 121 -5.64 -4.87 44.02
N ILE A 122 -4.76 -5.78 43.61
CA ILE A 122 -4.03 -5.68 42.34
C ILE A 122 -4.75 -6.34 41.16
N LEU A 123 -5.54 -7.38 41.42
CA LEU A 123 -6.33 -8.11 40.41
C LEU A 123 -7.17 -7.20 39.49
N PRO A 124 -7.99 -6.24 40.01
CA PRO A 124 -8.76 -5.35 39.15
C PRO A 124 -7.86 -4.44 38.30
N LYS A 125 -6.74 -3.95 38.84
CA LYS A 125 -5.78 -3.12 38.09
C LYS A 125 -5.04 -3.89 36.99
N LEU A 126 -4.76 -5.16 37.22
CA LEU A 126 -4.20 -6.04 36.19
C LEU A 126 -5.23 -6.37 35.11
N GLN A 127 -6.51 -6.46 35.46
CA GLN A 127 -7.60 -6.61 34.50
C GLN A 127 -7.79 -5.38 33.61
N GLU A 128 -7.51 -4.17 34.11
CA GLU A 128 -7.50 -2.94 33.29
C GLU A 128 -6.44 -2.97 32.18
N LEU A 129 -5.34 -3.71 32.35
CA LEU A 129 -4.33 -3.91 31.30
C LEU A 129 -4.86 -4.80 30.16
N SER A 130 -5.95 -5.55 30.39
CA SER A 130 -6.63 -6.33 29.35
C SER A 130 -7.59 -5.43 28.57
N LEU A 131 -7.18 -5.03 27.37
CA LEU A 131 -8.03 -4.21 26.50
C LEU A 131 -9.12 -5.09 25.86
N PRO A 132 -10.37 -4.62 25.80
CA PRO A 132 -11.40 -5.29 25.01
C PRO A 132 -11.10 -5.13 23.52
N ILE A 133 -11.15 -6.22 22.76
CA ILE A 133 -11.07 -6.23 21.31
C ILE A 133 -12.49 -6.05 20.80
N THR A 134 -12.82 -4.84 20.33
CA THR A 134 -14.09 -4.56 19.69
C THR A 134 -14.11 -5.19 18.30
N SER A 135 -14.82 -6.31 18.16
CA SER A 135 -15.20 -6.85 16.86
C SER A 135 -16.36 -6.02 16.30
N ALA A 136 -16.31 -5.67 15.01
CA ALA A 136 -17.34 -4.88 14.31
C ALA A 136 -18.71 -5.59 14.22
N ILE A 137 -18.80 -6.84 14.69
CA ILE A 137 -20.01 -7.66 14.70
C ILE A 137 -20.26 -8.03 16.17
N GLY A 138 -21.48 -7.82 16.67
CA GLY A 138 -21.90 -7.84 18.08
C GLY A 138 -21.75 -9.16 18.87
N GLN A 139 -20.65 -9.88 18.70
CA GLN A 139 -20.19 -10.96 19.58
C GLN A 139 -19.26 -10.43 20.66
N THR A 140 -19.19 -11.19 21.76
CA THR A 140 -18.41 -10.95 22.98
C THR A 140 -17.04 -10.36 22.68
N ALA A 141 -16.73 -9.20 23.28
CA ALA A 141 -15.42 -8.57 23.16
C ALA A 141 -14.33 -9.54 23.66
N ALA A 142 -13.60 -10.16 22.73
CA ALA A 142 -12.44 -10.96 23.06
C ALA A 142 -11.42 -10.07 23.80
N ARG A 143 -10.76 -10.58 24.84
CA ARG A 143 -9.75 -9.81 25.58
C ARG A 143 -8.37 -10.04 25.01
N THR A 144 -7.51 -9.02 25.07
CA THR A 144 -6.11 -9.14 24.65
C THR A 144 -5.26 -10.02 25.57
N LEU A 145 -5.68 -10.16 26.83
CA LEU A 145 -4.99 -10.92 27.87
C LEU A 145 -5.97 -11.86 28.57
N ASP A 146 -5.50 -13.06 28.85
CA ASP A 146 -6.10 -14.01 29.78
C ASP A 146 -5.35 -13.92 31.11
N ILE A 147 -6.08 -13.76 32.20
CA ILE A 147 -5.54 -13.58 33.54
C ILE A 147 -6.08 -14.69 34.41
N THR A 148 -5.20 -15.61 34.82
CA THR A 148 -5.55 -16.75 35.65
C THR A 148 -4.82 -16.69 36.97
N GLU A 149 -5.53 -16.91 38.07
CA GLU A 149 -4.92 -17.15 39.38
C GLU A 149 -4.70 -18.65 39.58
N GLN A 150 -3.48 -19.03 39.91
CA GLN A 150 -3.10 -20.41 40.23
C GLN A 150 -2.96 -20.60 41.75
N PRO A 151 -3.16 -21.85 42.25
CA PRO A 151 -2.97 -22.17 43.66
C PRO A 151 -1.57 -21.75 44.15
N GLY A 152 -1.50 -21.11 45.32
CA GLY A 152 -0.24 -20.60 45.90
C GLY A 152 0.08 -19.13 45.59
N GLY A 153 -0.91 -18.34 45.17
CA GLY A 153 -0.80 -16.88 45.01
C GLY A 153 -0.06 -16.45 43.74
N VAL A 154 -0.03 -17.31 42.71
CA VAL A 154 0.62 -17.01 41.43
C VAL A 154 -0.43 -16.47 40.44
N ILE A 155 -0.24 -15.24 39.98
CA ILE A 155 -1.05 -14.61 38.95
C ILE A 155 -0.32 -14.75 37.62
N ARG A 156 -0.99 -15.37 36.63
CA ARG A 156 -0.48 -15.55 35.28
C ARG A 156 -1.25 -14.68 34.30
N LEU A 157 -0.54 -13.82 33.57
CA LEU A 157 -1.08 -13.01 32.49
C LEU A 157 -0.54 -13.54 31.17
N THR A 158 -1.40 -14.03 30.29
CA THR A 158 -1.02 -14.60 28.99
C THR A 158 -1.74 -13.94 27.83
N LEU A 159 -1.04 -13.74 26.73
CA LEU A 159 -1.60 -13.20 25.49
C LEU A 159 -2.50 -14.23 24.82
N THR A 160 -3.76 -13.87 24.57
CA THR A 160 -4.73 -14.69 23.83
C THR A 160 -4.38 -14.72 22.35
N ASP A 161 -4.81 -15.76 21.60
CA ASP A 161 -4.57 -15.84 20.15
C ASP A 161 -5.27 -14.68 19.39
N ALA A 162 -6.44 -14.28 19.85
CA ALA A 162 -7.15 -13.10 19.35
C ALA A 162 -6.34 -11.80 19.61
N GLY A 163 -5.74 -11.67 20.79
CA GLY A 163 -4.87 -10.54 21.13
C GLY A 163 -3.59 -10.50 20.31
N ILE A 164 -2.99 -11.64 20.01
CA ILE A 164 -1.83 -11.73 19.11
C ILE A 164 -2.22 -11.29 17.71
N THR A 165 -3.33 -11.81 17.17
CA THR A 165 -3.79 -11.47 15.81
C THR A 165 -4.10 -9.98 15.66
N ASP A 166 -4.79 -9.38 16.63
CA ASP A 166 -5.08 -7.94 16.65
C ASP A 166 -3.77 -7.11 16.68
N ARG A 167 -2.81 -7.49 17.52
CA ARG A 167 -1.51 -6.81 17.61
C ARG A 167 -0.67 -6.97 16.34
N THR A 168 -0.66 -8.16 15.74
CA THR A 168 0.01 -8.40 14.46
C THR A 168 -0.59 -7.51 13.37
N ARG A 169 -1.92 -7.42 13.29
CA ARG A 169 -2.60 -6.54 12.33
C ARG A 169 -2.26 -5.07 12.55
N ARG A 170 -2.22 -4.61 13.81
CA ARG A 170 -1.81 -3.24 14.16
C ARG A 170 -0.34 -2.99 13.77
N ALA A 171 0.55 -3.93 14.08
CA ALA A 171 1.97 -3.86 13.72
C ALA A 171 2.15 -3.78 12.19
N VAL A 172 1.37 -4.53 11.41
CA VAL A 172 1.34 -4.42 9.94
C VAL A 172 0.88 -3.02 9.51
N SER A 173 -0.24 -2.53 10.03
CA SER A 173 -0.78 -1.22 9.63
C SER A 173 0.17 -0.04 9.96
N GLN A 174 0.81 -0.09 11.13
CA GLN A 174 1.82 0.89 11.53
C GLN A 174 3.12 0.72 10.74
N GLY A 175 3.53 -0.52 10.45
CA GLY A 175 4.69 -0.84 9.63
C GLY A 175 4.57 -0.29 8.21
N ILE A 176 3.38 -0.39 7.60
CA ILE A 176 3.09 0.19 6.28
C ILE A 176 3.39 1.70 6.26
N GLU A 177 3.00 2.43 7.29
CA GLU A 177 3.23 3.88 7.38
C GLU A 177 4.71 4.22 7.53
N VAL A 178 5.45 3.46 8.35
CA VAL A 178 6.91 3.63 8.49
C VAL A 178 7.62 3.30 7.18
N ILE A 179 7.27 2.19 6.53
CA ILE A 179 7.83 1.77 5.23
C ILE A 179 7.55 2.81 4.15
N ARG A 180 6.34 3.39 4.13
CA ARG A 180 5.98 4.48 3.22
C ARG A 180 6.91 5.68 3.40
N ARG A 181 7.09 6.15 4.64
CA ARG A 181 8.03 7.25 4.94
C ARG A 181 9.48 6.95 4.52
N ARG A 182 9.93 5.69 4.66
CA ARG A 182 11.28 5.28 4.21
C ARG A 182 11.42 5.38 2.69
N LEU A 183 10.41 4.93 1.94
CA LEU A 183 10.46 4.93 0.47
C LEU A 183 10.17 6.31 -0.14
N ASP A 184 9.33 7.13 0.48
CA ASP A 184 9.04 8.49 0.00
C ASP A 184 10.30 9.38 0.01
N SER A 185 11.22 9.12 0.95
CA SER A 185 12.49 9.85 1.07
C SER A 185 13.44 9.65 -0.13
N THR A 186 13.33 8.53 -0.83
CA THR A 186 14.13 8.24 -2.03
C THR A 186 13.64 8.96 -3.29
N GLY A 187 12.40 9.48 -3.30
CA GLY A 187 11.90 10.49 -4.25
C GLY A 187 11.80 10.09 -5.73
N THR A 188 12.19 8.87 -6.12
CA THR A 188 12.35 8.48 -7.53
C THR A 188 11.14 7.75 -8.13
N THR A 189 10.32 7.08 -7.33
CA THR A 189 9.11 6.35 -7.78
C THR A 189 8.06 6.26 -6.69
N GLU A 190 6.77 6.20 -7.06
CA GLU A 190 5.67 5.92 -6.12
C GLU A 190 5.61 4.41 -5.85
N PRO A 191 5.96 3.93 -4.65
CA PRO A 191 5.90 2.51 -4.32
C PRO A 191 4.46 2.06 -4.09
N SER A 192 4.13 0.84 -4.51
CA SER A 192 2.88 0.17 -4.11
C SER A 192 3.13 -0.64 -2.84
N ILE A 193 2.49 -0.24 -1.74
CA ILE A 193 2.58 -0.91 -0.44
C ILE A 193 1.19 -1.40 -0.08
N GLN A 194 1.02 -2.71 0.02
CA GLN A 194 -0.28 -3.33 0.28
C GLN A 194 -0.17 -4.38 1.39
N GLN A 195 -1.17 -4.43 2.26
CA GLN A 195 -1.30 -5.52 3.22
C GLN A 195 -1.72 -6.80 2.48
N GLN A 196 -1.03 -7.91 2.76
CA GLN A 196 -1.37 -9.24 2.26
C GLN A 196 -1.68 -10.16 3.45
N GLY A 197 -2.94 -10.55 3.61
CA GLY A 197 -3.36 -11.34 4.78
C GLY A 197 -3.33 -10.55 6.09
N ALA A 198 -3.09 -11.24 7.22
CA ALA A 198 -3.11 -10.63 8.55
C ALA A 198 -1.73 -10.09 9.01
N ASP A 199 -0.65 -10.65 8.48
CA ASP A 199 0.71 -10.55 9.00
C ASP A 199 1.77 -10.20 7.94
N ARG A 200 1.38 -10.03 6.66
CA ARG A 200 2.32 -9.73 5.57
C ARG A 200 2.09 -8.37 4.92
N ILE A 201 3.16 -7.82 4.38
CA ILE A 201 3.20 -6.58 3.60
C ILE A 201 3.87 -6.86 2.26
N LEU A 202 3.12 -6.67 1.18
CA LEU A 202 3.62 -6.70 -0.18
C LEU A 202 4.09 -5.29 -0.56
N ILE A 203 5.35 -5.19 -0.98
CA ILE A 203 6.00 -3.93 -1.36
C ILE A 203 6.51 -4.09 -2.79
N GLN A 204 6.17 -3.12 -3.64
CA GLN A 204 6.65 -3.06 -5.01
C GLN A 204 7.25 -1.67 -5.23
N VAL A 205 8.53 -1.63 -5.54
CA VAL A 205 9.28 -0.39 -5.80
C VAL A 205 9.67 -0.38 -7.27
N PRO A 206 8.97 0.39 -8.12
CA PRO A 206 9.33 0.48 -9.53
C PRO A 206 10.70 1.14 -9.71
N GLY A 207 11.43 0.72 -10.75
CA GLY A 207 12.74 1.28 -11.10
C GLY A 207 13.91 0.87 -10.18
N GLU A 208 13.65 0.33 -8.98
CA GLU A 208 14.70 -0.14 -8.07
C GLU A 208 15.14 -1.56 -8.43
N GLN A 209 16.43 -1.71 -8.76
CA GLN A 209 16.99 -2.97 -9.27
C GLN A 209 17.73 -3.75 -8.20
N ASN A 210 18.01 -3.15 -7.03
CA ASN A 210 18.74 -3.81 -5.95
C ASN A 210 17.79 -4.18 -4.80
N PRO A 211 17.25 -5.42 -4.79
CA PRO A 211 16.35 -5.85 -3.73
C PRO A 211 17.06 -6.02 -2.38
N GLU A 212 18.38 -6.26 -2.37
CA GLU A 212 19.14 -6.46 -1.12
C GLU A 212 19.28 -5.15 -0.34
N ARG A 213 19.47 -4.04 -1.05
CA ARG A 213 19.46 -2.71 -0.45
C ARG A 213 18.09 -2.39 0.14
N LEU A 214 17.02 -2.64 -0.61
CA LEU A 214 15.65 -2.47 -0.13
C LEU A 214 15.37 -3.32 1.10
N GLU A 215 15.79 -4.58 1.11
CA GLU A 215 15.65 -5.45 2.26
C GLU A 215 16.35 -4.89 3.50
N LYS A 216 17.60 -4.42 3.37
CA LYS A 216 18.31 -3.80 4.51
C LYS A 216 17.59 -2.56 5.02
N LEU A 217 17.08 -1.72 4.12
CA LEU A 217 16.39 -0.49 4.49
C LEU A 217 15.00 -0.76 5.11
N LEU A 218 14.27 -1.75 4.60
CA LEU A 218 12.88 -2.01 4.97
C LEU A 218 12.71 -3.07 6.07
N GLY A 219 13.65 -4.02 6.18
CA GLY A 219 13.64 -5.06 7.20
C GLY A 219 14.23 -4.62 8.55
N SER A 220 15.05 -3.57 8.58
CA SER A 220 15.65 -3.06 9.82
C SER A 220 14.61 -2.39 10.71
N THR A 221 14.54 -2.73 12.00
CA THR A 221 13.62 -2.07 12.92
C THR A 221 13.97 -0.61 13.13
N ALA A 222 15.25 -0.24 13.04
CA ALA A 222 15.76 1.12 13.27
C ALA A 222 15.39 1.68 14.65
N LYS A 223 15.42 0.82 15.67
CA LYS A 223 15.19 1.21 17.05
C LYS A 223 16.43 1.92 17.58
N LEU A 224 16.43 3.24 17.52
CA LEU A 224 17.48 4.09 18.07
C LEU A 224 17.25 4.35 19.56
N GLU A 225 18.26 4.12 20.37
CA GLU A 225 18.24 4.38 21.81
C GLU A 225 19.57 5.02 22.25
N PHE A 226 19.47 6.05 23.08
CA PHE A 226 20.62 6.68 23.74
C PHE A 226 20.71 6.14 25.16
N ARG A 227 21.80 5.43 25.44
CA ARG A 227 22.06 4.78 26.74
C ARG A 227 23.44 5.17 27.24
N MET A 228 23.64 5.17 28.55
CA MET A 228 24.96 5.44 29.12
C MET A 228 25.84 4.20 29.04
N LEU A 229 27.14 4.40 28.81
CA LEU A 229 28.12 3.32 28.97
C LEU A 229 28.39 3.12 30.45
N ALA A 230 28.45 1.87 30.89
CA ALA A 230 28.82 1.55 32.26
C ALA A 230 30.33 1.38 32.38
N ASP A 231 30.90 1.84 33.50
CA ASP A 231 32.34 1.73 33.77
C ASP A 231 32.76 0.32 34.22
N SER A 232 31.79 -0.50 34.66
CA SER A 232 32.00 -1.89 35.07
C SER A 232 30.84 -2.77 34.59
N PRO A 233 31.12 -4.04 34.18
CA PRO A 233 30.07 -5.01 33.83
C PRO A 233 29.24 -5.49 35.04
N SER A 234 29.62 -5.13 36.27
CA SER A 234 28.91 -5.50 37.50
C SER A 234 27.77 -4.50 37.79
N GLY A 235 26.60 -4.69 37.17
CA GLY A 235 25.40 -3.85 37.36
C GLY A 235 24.21 -4.32 36.52
N ASP A 236 23.11 -3.54 36.49
CA ASP A 236 21.97 -3.76 35.58
C ASP A 236 22.30 -3.27 34.15
N VAL A 237 23.24 -3.97 33.51
CA VAL A 237 23.81 -3.63 32.20
C VAL A 237 23.49 -4.70 31.16
N ASP A 238 23.27 -4.28 29.92
CA ASP A 238 23.20 -5.14 28.75
C ASP A 238 24.57 -5.17 28.07
N MET A 239 25.09 -6.37 27.76
CA MET A 239 26.33 -6.53 27.00
C MET A 239 26.00 -6.51 25.50
N LEU A 240 26.26 -5.38 24.84
CA LEU A 240 25.90 -5.17 23.44
C LEU A 240 27.16 -5.14 22.54
N PRO A 241 27.11 -5.71 21.33
CA PRO A 241 28.22 -5.62 20.37
C PRO A 241 28.41 -4.18 19.89
N SER A 242 29.66 -3.74 19.74
CA SER A 242 30.03 -2.39 19.27
C SER A 242 30.67 -2.40 17.89
N LYS A 243 30.19 -1.56 16.96
CA LYS A 243 30.78 -1.39 15.63
C LYS A 243 32.16 -0.72 15.70
N ASP A 244 32.32 0.27 16.57
CA ASP A 244 33.60 0.98 16.76
C ASP A 244 34.71 0.04 17.24
N GLU A 245 34.37 -0.96 18.07
CA GLU A 245 35.33 -1.91 18.64
C GLU A 245 35.31 -3.28 17.94
N LYS A 246 34.97 -3.33 16.64
CA LYS A 246 34.97 -4.55 15.81
C LYS A 246 34.16 -5.72 16.39
N GLY A 247 33.03 -5.42 17.03
CA GLY A 247 32.12 -6.40 17.62
C GLY A 247 32.41 -6.77 19.07
N ALA A 248 33.36 -6.10 19.74
CA ALA A 248 33.55 -6.27 21.17
C ALA A 248 32.25 -5.94 21.94
N LYS A 249 31.95 -6.73 22.98
CA LYS A 249 30.77 -6.50 23.81
C LYS A 249 31.08 -5.45 24.86
N VAL A 250 30.35 -4.33 24.79
CA VAL A 250 30.52 -3.21 25.70
C VAL A 250 29.34 -3.19 26.69
N PRO A 251 29.58 -2.93 27.99
CA PRO A 251 28.51 -2.85 28.98
C PRO A 251 27.73 -1.53 28.82
N VAL A 252 26.44 -1.64 28.49
CA VAL A 252 25.54 -0.51 28.29
C VAL A 252 24.45 -0.54 29.37
N GLU A 253 24.21 0.59 30.04
CA GLU A 253 23.14 0.68 31.04
C GLU A 253 21.76 0.39 30.41
N ARG A 254 20.88 -0.29 31.14
CA ARG A 254 19.52 -0.60 30.65
C ARG A 254 18.59 0.60 30.56
N ARG A 255 18.90 1.66 31.29
CA ARG A 255 18.09 2.87 31.29
C ARG A 255 18.27 3.62 29.97
N VAL A 256 17.18 3.71 29.21
CA VAL A 256 17.11 4.53 27.98
C VAL A 256 16.87 5.99 28.35
N MET A 257 17.82 6.86 27.98
CA MET A 257 17.74 8.29 28.28
C MET A 257 16.83 9.01 27.29
N ALA A 258 17.05 8.77 26.00
CA ALA A 258 16.25 9.26 24.88
C ALA A 258 16.10 8.16 23.82
N ASP A 259 15.06 8.25 23.01
CA ASP A 259 14.76 7.29 21.94
C ASP A 259 14.59 7.98 20.58
N GLY A 260 14.65 7.18 19.51
CA GLY A 260 14.44 7.67 18.15
C GLY A 260 13.02 8.11 17.84
N GLY A 261 12.03 7.74 18.67
CA GLY A 261 10.65 8.19 18.52
C GLY A 261 10.46 9.67 18.85
N GLU A 262 11.42 10.27 19.58
CA GLU A 262 11.44 11.70 19.90
C GLU A 262 12.15 12.55 18.81
N LEU A 263 12.67 11.94 17.74
CA LEU A 263 13.31 12.67 16.63
C LEU A 263 12.29 13.31 15.68
N THR A 264 12.55 14.55 15.28
CA THR A 264 11.78 15.29 14.28
C THR A 264 12.45 15.33 12.92
N ASP A 265 13.79 15.32 12.89
CA ASP A 265 14.55 15.39 11.65
C ASP A 265 15.88 14.64 11.80
N ALA A 266 16.35 14.10 10.67
CA ALA A 266 17.66 13.47 10.53
C ALA A 266 18.16 13.67 9.09
N GLN A 267 19.34 14.27 8.94
CA GLN A 267 19.92 14.62 7.64
C GLN A 267 21.38 14.16 7.56
N PRO A 268 21.81 13.62 6.41
CA PRO A 268 23.22 13.35 6.19
C PRO A 268 23.97 14.69 6.11
N ALA A 269 25.08 14.79 6.81
CA ALA A 269 25.95 15.95 6.83
C ALA A 269 27.42 15.50 6.73
N PHE A 270 28.33 16.45 6.54
CA PHE A 270 29.76 16.20 6.60
C PHE A 270 30.35 16.97 7.77
N ASP A 271 31.29 16.34 8.48
CA ASP A 271 32.03 17.04 9.52
C ASP A 271 32.88 18.15 8.93
N GLN A 272 32.80 19.36 9.51
CA GLN A 272 33.54 20.51 8.98
C GLN A 272 35.06 20.38 9.14
N GLN A 273 35.51 19.52 10.06
CA GLN A 273 36.93 19.34 10.36
C GLN A 273 37.48 18.10 9.67
N SER A 274 36.86 16.94 9.84
CA SER A 274 37.34 15.67 9.26
C SER A 274 36.84 15.40 7.83
N HIS A 275 35.85 16.14 7.34
CA HIS A 275 35.14 15.85 6.07
C HIS A 275 34.52 14.45 6.02
N GLU A 276 34.33 13.81 7.17
CA GLU A 276 33.72 12.48 7.25
C GLU A 276 32.18 12.58 7.21
N PRO A 277 31.50 11.62 6.56
CA PRO A 277 30.04 11.55 6.57
C PRO A 277 29.50 11.32 7.98
N MET A 278 28.51 12.11 8.39
CA MET A 278 27.81 12.00 9.67
C MET A 278 26.30 12.10 9.47
N VAL A 279 25.52 11.78 10.50
CA VAL A 279 24.09 12.05 10.52
C VAL A 279 23.78 13.08 11.59
N SER A 280 23.31 14.25 11.16
CA SER A 280 22.76 15.27 12.04
C SER A 280 21.32 14.92 12.39
N PHE A 281 20.91 15.12 13.63
CA PHE A 281 19.54 14.85 14.08
C PHE A 281 19.00 15.96 14.98
N LYS A 282 17.68 16.06 15.04
CA LYS A 282 16.97 17.03 15.87
C LYS A 282 15.82 16.35 16.62
N PHE A 283 15.71 16.63 17.91
CA PHE A 283 14.62 16.17 18.76
C PHE A 283 13.43 17.14 18.75
N ASN A 284 12.26 16.60 19.10
CA ASN A 284 11.12 17.40 19.52
C ASN A 284 11.38 18.04 20.90
N LEU A 285 10.49 18.94 21.34
CA LEU A 285 10.64 19.68 22.59
C LEU A 285 10.84 18.76 23.82
N ARG A 286 10.10 17.65 23.89
CA ARG A 286 10.17 16.70 25.01
C ARG A 286 11.50 15.95 25.02
N GLY A 287 11.94 15.46 23.87
CA GLY A 287 13.22 14.78 23.71
C GLY A 287 14.39 15.71 23.98
N ALA A 288 14.34 16.95 23.50
CA ALA A 288 15.37 17.96 23.76
C ALA A 288 15.54 18.23 25.27
N GLN A 289 14.45 18.33 26.02
CA GLN A 289 14.50 18.52 27.47
C GLN A 289 15.07 17.30 28.20
N ARG A 290 14.60 16.09 27.88
CA ARG A 290 15.08 14.84 28.49
C ARG A 290 16.55 14.58 28.17
N PHE A 291 16.94 14.78 26.92
CA PHE A 291 18.31 14.61 26.45
C PHE A 291 19.23 15.68 27.04
N GLY A 292 18.78 16.93 27.13
CA GLY A 292 19.50 18.02 27.78
C GLY A 292 19.73 17.76 29.27
N GLN A 293 18.72 17.28 29.99
CA GLN A 293 18.87 16.89 31.39
C GLN A 293 19.86 15.71 31.55
N ALA A 294 19.67 14.64 30.76
CA ALA A 294 20.53 13.46 30.83
C ALA A 294 22.01 13.78 30.51
N THR A 295 22.26 14.65 29.53
CA THR A 295 23.63 15.08 29.19
C THR A 295 24.23 16.02 30.23
N SER A 296 23.43 16.89 30.86
CA SER A 296 23.89 17.79 31.94
C SER A 296 24.35 17.02 33.18
N GLU A 297 23.64 15.95 33.54
CA GLU A 297 23.96 15.10 34.70
C GLU A 297 25.16 14.18 34.45
N ASN A 298 25.58 13.97 33.19
CA ASN A 298 26.56 12.95 32.81
C ASN A 298 27.74 13.47 31.98
N VAL A 299 28.09 14.76 32.13
CA VAL A 299 29.26 15.35 31.45
C VAL A 299 30.54 14.57 31.80
N GLY A 300 31.35 14.25 30.79
CA GLY A 300 32.57 13.45 30.92
C GLY A 300 32.39 11.94 30.76
N ARG A 301 31.15 11.42 30.79
CA ARG A 301 30.86 10.00 30.57
C ARG A 301 30.64 9.68 29.09
N ARG A 302 30.80 8.41 28.70
CA ARG A 302 30.51 7.92 27.35
C ARG A 302 29.02 7.62 27.20
N MET A 303 28.43 8.05 26.10
CA MET A 303 27.05 7.75 25.74
C MET A 303 27.05 6.80 24.55
N ALA A 304 26.47 5.62 24.72
CA ALA A 304 26.26 4.67 23.64
C ALA A 304 25.02 5.06 22.82
N ILE A 305 25.21 5.15 21.51
CA ILE A 305 24.16 5.28 20.52
C ILE A 305 23.88 3.87 20.00
N VAL A 306 22.75 3.30 20.41
CA VAL A 306 22.37 1.92 20.12
C VAL A 306 21.33 1.89 19.02
N LEU A 307 21.56 1.09 17.97
CA LEU A 307 20.61 0.83 16.90
C LEU A 307 20.37 -0.68 16.83
N ASP A 308 19.13 -1.12 17.00
CA ASP A 308 18.73 -2.54 16.91
C ASP A 308 19.58 -3.49 17.80
N ASN A 309 19.88 -3.05 19.02
CA ASN A 309 20.74 -3.72 20.02
C ASN A 309 22.23 -3.81 19.66
N GLU A 310 22.71 -3.01 18.72
CA GLU A 310 24.12 -2.86 18.37
C GLU A 310 24.59 -1.43 18.64
N VAL A 311 25.72 -1.25 19.32
CA VAL A 311 26.31 0.08 19.57
C VAL A 311 26.94 0.57 18.28
N VAL A 312 26.35 1.63 17.71
CA VAL A 312 26.84 2.24 16.47
C VAL A 312 28.03 3.15 16.77
N SER A 313 27.93 3.95 17.83
CA SER A 313 29.02 4.80 18.31
C SER A 313 28.90 5.10 19.80
N ALA A 314 30.03 5.40 20.46
CA ALA A 314 30.07 5.71 21.89
C ALA A 314 30.84 7.01 22.23
N PRO A 315 30.40 8.18 21.76
CA PRO A 315 31.09 9.45 22.01
C PRO A 315 31.08 9.84 23.50
N VAL A 316 32.08 10.65 23.89
CA VAL A 316 32.16 11.28 25.22
C VAL A 316 31.32 12.56 25.24
N ILE A 317 30.49 12.73 26.26
CA ILE A 317 29.71 13.96 26.47
C ILE A 317 30.67 15.06 26.94
N ARG A 318 30.99 16.02 26.06
CA ARG A 318 31.92 17.12 26.38
C ARG A 318 31.25 18.31 27.08
N SER A 319 29.98 18.56 26.76
CA SER A 319 29.17 19.63 27.32
C SER A 319 27.69 19.25 27.30
N ALA A 320 26.87 19.94 28.09
CA ALA A 320 25.43 19.73 28.12
C ALA A 320 24.78 20.09 26.78
N ILE A 321 24.00 19.18 26.20
CA ILE A 321 23.34 19.38 24.90
C ILE A 321 21.90 19.81 25.14
N THR A 322 21.70 21.10 25.44
CA THR A 322 20.37 21.67 25.71
C THR A 322 19.66 22.17 24.45
N GLY A 323 20.36 22.27 23.32
CA GLY A 323 19.83 22.76 22.05
C GLY A 323 18.92 21.79 21.28
N GLY A 324 18.79 20.54 21.75
CA GLY A 324 17.90 19.55 21.12
C GLY A 324 18.37 19.01 19.77
N SER A 325 19.60 19.30 19.35
CA SER A 325 20.22 18.78 18.14
C SER A 325 21.54 18.09 18.47
N GLY A 326 21.90 17.07 17.69
CA GLY A 326 23.16 16.36 17.85
C GLY A 326 23.65 15.77 16.53
N GLN A 327 24.83 15.16 16.59
CA GLN A 327 25.46 14.49 15.46
C GLN A 327 25.85 13.06 15.85
N ILE A 328 25.59 12.12 14.96
CA ILE A 328 26.05 10.73 15.06
C ILE A 328 27.23 10.62 14.11
N THR A 329 28.42 10.57 14.70
CA THR A 329 29.69 10.35 13.99
C THR A 329 30.05 8.87 14.02
N GLY A 330 30.77 8.42 13.00
CA GLY A 330 31.28 7.07 12.86
C GLY A 330 31.95 6.92 11.50
N ASN A 331 32.59 5.78 11.25
CA ASN A 331 33.26 5.51 9.97
C ASN A 331 32.23 5.15 8.87
N PHE A 332 31.28 6.06 8.61
CA PHE A 332 30.21 5.86 7.63
C PHE A 332 30.67 6.22 6.23
N THR A 333 30.18 5.48 5.24
CA THR A 333 30.18 5.95 3.85
C THR A 333 29.03 6.95 3.62
N VAL A 334 29.12 7.75 2.56
CA VAL A 334 28.04 8.70 2.18
C VAL A 334 26.69 7.96 2.03
N GLN A 335 26.71 6.77 1.45
CA GLN A 335 25.52 5.95 1.29
C GLN A 335 24.98 5.43 2.63
N GLN A 336 25.86 4.97 3.54
CA GLN A 336 25.45 4.52 4.88
C GLN A 336 24.86 5.66 5.72
N ALA A 337 25.44 6.86 5.65
CA ALA A 337 24.92 8.04 6.33
C ALA A 337 23.54 8.43 5.78
N ASN A 338 23.34 8.36 4.46
CA ASN A 338 22.04 8.59 3.84
C ASN A 338 21.00 7.54 4.28
N ASP A 339 21.32 6.25 4.13
CA ASP A 339 20.42 5.16 4.51
C ASP A 339 20.06 5.24 6.02
N LEU A 340 21.02 5.55 6.89
CA LEU A 340 20.75 5.77 8.33
C LEU A 340 19.85 6.98 8.56
N SER A 341 20.08 8.11 7.88
CA SER A 341 19.24 9.30 8.01
C SER A 341 17.78 9.01 7.63
N VAL A 342 17.55 8.19 6.61
CA VAL A 342 16.21 7.73 6.18
C VAL A 342 15.57 6.87 7.26
N LEU A 343 16.32 5.91 7.83
CA LEU A 343 15.83 5.06 8.91
C LEU A 343 15.41 5.87 10.15
N LEU A 344 16.22 6.85 10.54
CA LEU A 344 15.95 7.71 11.69
C LEU A 344 14.76 8.64 11.48
N ARG A 345 14.62 9.22 10.27
CA ARG A 345 13.51 10.12 9.93
C ARG A 345 12.16 9.39 9.84
N ALA A 346 12.16 8.17 9.32
CA ALA A 346 10.93 7.39 9.18
C ALA A 346 10.41 6.81 10.51
N GLY A 347 11.30 6.65 11.49
CA GLY A 347 11.02 6.07 12.80
C GLY A 347 11.20 4.55 12.84
N ALA A 348 11.09 4.01 14.05
CA ALA A 348 11.25 2.58 14.30
C ALA A 348 10.01 1.78 13.85
N LEU A 349 10.23 0.57 13.32
CA LEU A 349 9.15 -0.37 13.04
C LEU A 349 8.56 -0.92 14.35
N PRO A 350 7.23 -1.15 14.41
CA PRO A 350 6.57 -1.67 15.61
C PRO A 350 6.90 -3.13 15.92
N ALA A 351 7.35 -3.87 14.90
CA ALA A 351 7.79 -5.25 14.98
C ALA A 351 8.89 -5.48 13.95
N LYS A 352 9.68 -6.53 14.14
CA LYS A 352 10.63 -6.99 13.13
C LYS A 352 9.89 -7.70 12.00
N PHE A 353 10.32 -7.44 10.77
CA PHE A 353 9.80 -8.09 9.59
C PHE A 353 10.88 -8.96 8.95
N THR A 354 10.52 -10.17 8.56
CA THR A 354 11.37 -11.09 7.81
C THR A 354 10.95 -11.12 6.35
N VAL A 355 11.89 -11.37 5.45
CA VAL A 355 11.60 -11.48 4.02
C VAL A 355 11.14 -12.90 3.70
N VAL A 356 9.92 -13.03 3.17
CA VAL A 356 9.35 -14.31 2.73
C VAL A 356 9.61 -14.53 1.24
N GLU A 357 9.47 -13.48 0.44
CA GLU A 357 9.65 -13.55 -1.01
C GLU A 357 10.38 -12.32 -1.52
N ARG A 358 11.31 -12.54 -2.45
CA ARG A 358 12.03 -11.51 -3.18
C ARG A 358 11.92 -11.80 -4.67
N ARG A 359 11.43 -10.84 -5.44
CA ARG A 359 11.30 -10.92 -6.91
C ARG A 359 11.82 -9.64 -7.53
N VAL A 360 12.61 -9.76 -8.60
CA VAL A 360 13.11 -8.61 -9.37
C VAL A 360 12.68 -8.78 -10.81
N VAL A 361 12.15 -7.73 -11.40
CA VAL A 361 11.81 -7.66 -12.83
C VAL A 361 12.75 -6.67 -13.49
N GLY A 362 13.55 -7.14 -14.45
CA GLY A 362 14.47 -6.28 -15.20
C GLY A 362 13.70 -5.31 -16.11
N PRO A 363 14.16 -4.04 -16.26
CA PRO A 363 13.50 -3.07 -17.15
C PRO A 363 13.42 -3.50 -18.62
N GLY A 364 14.36 -4.34 -19.09
CA GLY A 364 14.36 -4.88 -20.45
C GLY A 364 13.14 -5.77 -20.72
N LEU A 365 12.81 -6.67 -19.79
CA LEU A 365 11.65 -7.56 -19.92
C LEU A 365 10.34 -6.77 -19.98
N GLY A 366 10.25 -5.68 -19.23
CA GLY A 366 9.09 -4.79 -19.25
C GLY A 366 8.92 -4.10 -20.60
N ARG A 367 9.99 -3.52 -21.16
CA ARG A 367 9.93 -2.86 -22.48
C ARG A 367 9.55 -3.80 -23.61
N ASP A 368 10.15 -5.00 -23.64
CA ASP A 368 9.84 -6.00 -24.67
C ASP A 368 8.37 -6.44 -24.57
N SER A 369 7.88 -6.63 -23.34
CA SER A 369 6.49 -7.04 -23.11
C SER A 369 5.50 -5.92 -23.43
N ILE A 370 5.84 -4.65 -23.18
CA ILE A 370 5.04 -3.49 -23.63
C ILE A 370 4.98 -3.47 -25.15
N GLN A 371 6.10 -3.68 -25.84
CA GLN A 371 6.15 -3.63 -27.30
C GLN A 371 5.35 -4.78 -27.93
N ALA A 372 5.51 -6.00 -27.42
CA ALA A 372 4.73 -7.16 -27.83
C ALA A 372 3.24 -6.96 -27.54
N GLY A 373 2.88 -6.44 -26.35
CA GLY A 373 1.50 -6.14 -25.97
C GLY A 373 0.86 -5.07 -26.85
N LYS A 374 1.60 -4.00 -27.19
CA LYS A 374 1.15 -2.95 -28.13
C LYS A 374 0.90 -3.54 -29.52
N LEU A 375 1.83 -4.35 -30.03
CA LEU A 375 1.69 -5.00 -31.33
C LEU A 375 0.47 -5.93 -31.35
N ALA A 376 0.33 -6.80 -30.35
CA ALA A 376 -0.79 -7.73 -30.23
C ALA A 376 -2.14 -6.99 -30.16
N THR A 377 -2.22 -5.91 -29.37
CA THR A 377 -3.43 -5.11 -29.25
C THR A 377 -3.79 -4.41 -30.57
N LEU A 378 -2.80 -3.86 -31.29
CA LEU A 378 -3.02 -3.21 -32.58
C LEU A 378 -3.47 -4.20 -33.66
N VAL A 379 -2.84 -5.38 -33.71
CA VAL A 379 -3.25 -6.45 -34.65
C VAL A 379 -4.65 -6.94 -34.33
N ALA A 380 -4.97 -7.21 -33.06
CA ALA A 380 -6.30 -7.63 -32.64
C ALA A 380 -7.36 -6.57 -32.98
N ALA A 381 -7.11 -5.30 -32.65
CA ALA A 381 -8.01 -4.20 -32.97
C ALA A 381 -8.20 -4.05 -34.49
N GLY A 382 -7.13 -4.13 -35.28
CA GLY A 382 -7.20 -4.06 -36.73
C GLY A 382 -8.03 -5.18 -37.34
N LEU A 383 -7.81 -6.43 -36.91
CA LEU A 383 -8.58 -7.59 -37.38
C LEU A 383 -10.06 -7.48 -37.02
N VAL A 384 -10.37 -7.04 -35.80
CA VAL A 384 -11.75 -6.82 -35.34
C VAL A 384 -12.43 -5.71 -36.15
N VAL A 385 -11.75 -4.59 -36.38
CA VAL A 385 -12.26 -3.46 -37.18
C VAL A 385 -12.57 -3.91 -38.61
N CYS A 386 -11.64 -4.64 -39.23
CA CYS A 386 -11.81 -5.19 -40.57
C CYS A 386 -12.96 -6.19 -40.64
N PHE A 387 -13.06 -7.13 -39.68
CA PHE A 387 -14.14 -8.10 -39.61
C PHE A 387 -15.51 -7.42 -39.46
N MET A 388 -15.63 -6.46 -38.55
CA MET A 388 -16.88 -5.74 -38.32
C MET A 388 -17.33 -4.97 -39.56
N PHE A 389 -16.39 -4.29 -40.22
CA PHE A 389 -16.70 -3.56 -41.44
C PHE A 389 -17.07 -4.49 -42.60
N ALA A 390 -16.33 -5.59 -42.79
CA ALA A 390 -16.59 -6.56 -43.85
C ALA A 390 -17.94 -7.28 -43.68
N THR A 391 -18.32 -7.64 -42.46
CA THR A 391 -19.55 -8.40 -42.19
C THR A 391 -20.79 -7.50 -42.09
N TYR A 392 -20.68 -6.32 -41.47
CA TYR A 392 -21.84 -5.48 -41.12
C TYR A 392 -21.86 -4.10 -41.81
N GLY A 393 -20.91 -3.81 -42.70
CA GLY A 393 -20.86 -2.57 -43.48
C GLY A 393 -20.97 -1.31 -42.61
N THR A 394 -22.02 -0.51 -42.83
CA THR A 394 -22.23 0.75 -42.08
C THR A 394 -22.48 0.54 -40.58
N PHE A 395 -23.12 -0.57 -40.19
CA PHE A 395 -23.31 -0.90 -38.77
C PHE A 395 -21.99 -1.36 -38.15
N GLY A 396 -21.15 -2.02 -38.94
CA GLY A 396 -19.75 -2.30 -38.61
C GLY A 396 -18.97 -1.02 -38.31
N PHE A 397 -19.09 0.00 -39.15
CA PHE A 397 -18.45 1.31 -38.91
C PHE A 397 -18.94 1.98 -37.62
N ILE A 398 -20.24 1.93 -37.33
CA ILE A 398 -20.80 2.44 -36.07
C ILE A 398 -20.23 1.68 -34.87
N ALA A 399 -20.13 0.35 -34.96
CA ALA A 399 -19.55 -0.48 -33.90
C ALA A 399 -18.07 -0.16 -33.68
N ASN A 400 -17.30 0.11 -34.74
CA ASN A 400 -15.89 0.48 -34.64
C ASN A 400 -15.69 1.83 -33.94
N ILE A 401 -16.57 2.81 -34.19
CA ILE A 401 -16.55 4.08 -33.43
C ILE A 401 -16.86 3.82 -31.95
N ALA A 402 -17.88 3.00 -31.67
CA ALA A 402 -18.23 2.65 -30.29
C ALA A 402 -17.10 1.91 -29.56
N LEU A 403 -16.36 1.04 -30.27
CA LEU A 403 -15.19 0.35 -29.76
C LEU A 403 -14.04 1.32 -29.44
N MET A 404 -13.79 2.31 -30.30
CA MET A 404 -12.74 3.30 -30.04
C MET A 404 -13.07 4.18 -28.83
N VAL A 405 -14.34 4.58 -28.70
CA VAL A 405 -14.84 5.26 -27.49
C VAL A 405 -14.71 4.36 -26.27
N HIS A 406 -15.05 3.08 -26.40
CA HIS A 406 -14.97 2.11 -25.32
C HIS A 406 -13.56 1.98 -24.74
N VAL A 407 -12.55 1.78 -25.58
CA VAL A 407 -11.14 1.75 -25.14
C VAL A 407 -10.74 3.06 -24.47
N GLY A 408 -11.14 4.21 -25.04
CA GLY A 408 -10.88 5.51 -24.44
C GLY A 408 -11.51 5.67 -23.05
N LEU A 409 -12.73 5.19 -22.85
CA LEU A 409 -13.39 5.20 -21.53
C LEU A 409 -12.66 4.32 -20.51
N ILE A 410 -12.21 3.12 -20.90
CA ILE A 410 -11.41 2.25 -20.02
C ILE A 410 -10.16 3.01 -19.56
N LEU A 411 -9.39 3.59 -20.49
CA LEU A 411 -8.17 4.33 -20.17
C LEU A 411 -8.44 5.56 -19.27
N GLY A 412 -9.55 6.27 -19.51
CA GLY A 412 -9.95 7.41 -18.69
C GLY A 412 -10.34 7.02 -17.27
N LEU A 413 -11.14 5.96 -17.11
CA LEU A 413 -11.51 5.44 -15.79
C LEU A 413 -10.31 4.89 -15.02
N MET A 414 -9.37 4.22 -15.70
CA MET A 414 -8.13 3.76 -15.07
C MET A 414 -7.28 4.91 -14.52
N SER A 415 -7.18 6.02 -15.26
CA SER A 415 -6.48 7.23 -14.81
C SER A 415 -7.13 7.82 -13.55
N VAL A 416 -8.46 7.92 -13.50
CA VAL A 416 -9.16 8.48 -12.33
C VAL A 416 -9.08 7.58 -11.10
N LEU A 417 -9.14 6.27 -11.30
CA LEU A 417 -9.10 5.30 -10.20
C LEU A 417 -7.68 4.94 -9.75
N GLU A 418 -6.66 5.52 -10.39
CA GLU A 418 -5.24 5.20 -10.17
C GLU A 418 -4.94 3.70 -10.27
N ALA A 419 -5.69 3.04 -11.15
CA ALA A 419 -5.57 1.62 -11.36
C ALA A 419 -4.23 1.29 -12.03
N THR A 420 -3.47 0.39 -11.43
CA THR A 420 -2.18 -0.05 -11.96
C THR A 420 -2.38 -0.91 -13.21
N MET A 421 -1.77 -0.50 -14.32
CA MET A 421 -1.73 -1.22 -15.58
C MET A 421 -0.61 -2.26 -15.57
N THR A 422 -0.95 -3.54 -15.68
CA THR A 422 0.00 -4.66 -15.66
C THR A 422 0.04 -5.38 -17.01
N LEU A 423 0.94 -6.35 -17.20
CA LEU A 423 0.94 -7.19 -18.40
C LEU A 423 -0.37 -7.97 -18.58
N PRO A 424 -0.87 -8.67 -17.54
CA PRO A 424 -2.23 -9.19 -17.57
C PRO A 424 -3.27 -8.10 -17.84
N GLY A 425 -3.12 -6.89 -17.29
CA GLY A 425 -3.98 -5.74 -17.62
C GLY A 425 -4.08 -5.46 -19.13
N ILE A 426 -2.98 -5.52 -19.88
CA ILE A 426 -2.99 -5.37 -21.35
C ILE A 426 -3.81 -6.49 -22.00
N ALA A 427 -3.62 -7.73 -21.56
CA ALA A 427 -4.44 -8.86 -22.02
C ALA A 427 -5.93 -8.66 -21.68
N GLY A 428 -6.23 -8.03 -20.54
CA GLY A 428 -7.58 -7.59 -20.16
C GLY A 428 -8.18 -6.63 -21.18
N ILE A 429 -7.42 -5.62 -21.64
CA ILE A 429 -7.89 -4.71 -22.70
C ILE A 429 -8.18 -5.50 -23.98
N VAL A 430 -7.29 -6.39 -24.41
CA VAL A 430 -7.49 -7.22 -25.61
C VAL A 430 -8.75 -8.08 -25.47
N LEU A 431 -8.98 -8.69 -24.31
CA LEU A 431 -10.19 -9.46 -24.03
C LEU A 431 -11.44 -8.59 -24.09
N THR A 432 -11.41 -7.39 -23.48
CA THR A 432 -12.55 -6.45 -23.52
C THR A 432 -12.86 -5.96 -24.92
N ILE A 433 -11.87 -5.81 -25.80
CA ILE A 433 -12.10 -5.48 -27.22
C ILE A 433 -12.96 -6.55 -27.88
N GLY A 434 -12.64 -7.84 -27.65
CA GLY A 434 -13.43 -8.95 -28.18
C GLY A 434 -14.85 -9.00 -27.62
N THR A 435 -14.99 -8.93 -26.29
CA THR A 435 -16.31 -9.03 -25.63
C THR A 435 -17.19 -7.80 -25.87
N ALA A 436 -16.61 -6.62 -26.04
CA ALA A 436 -17.37 -5.40 -26.38
C ALA A 436 -17.97 -5.46 -27.78
N VAL A 437 -17.24 -6.06 -28.74
CA VAL A 437 -17.76 -6.27 -30.09
C VAL A 437 -18.82 -7.36 -30.16
N ASP A 438 -18.70 -8.41 -29.35
CA ASP A 438 -19.71 -9.47 -29.24
C ASP A 438 -21.11 -8.92 -28.92
N SER A 439 -21.20 -7.94 -28.01
CA SER A 439 -22.47 -7.26 -27.70
C SER A 439 -23.08 -6.56 -28.93
N ASN A 440 -22.25 -5.96 -29.79
CA ASN A 440 -22.72 -5.33 -31.03
C ASN A 440 -23.18 -6.37 -32.05
N VAL A 441 -22.41 -7.45 -32.21
CA VAL A 441 -22.74 -8.59 -33.09
C VAL A 441 -24.10 -9.18 -32.71
N LEU A 442 -24.34 -9.43 -31.43
CA LEU A 442 -25.58 -10.01 -30.92
C LEU A 442 -26.80 -9.11 -31.24
N ILE A 443 -26.66 -7.79 -31.09
CA ILE A 443 -27.71 -6.83 -31.48
C ILE A 443 -27.94 -6.89 -32.99
N TYR A 444 -26.88 -6.94 -33.79
CA TYR A 444 -26.95 -6.88 -35.25
C TYR A 444 -27.56 -8.14 -35.85
N GLU A 445 -27.15 -9.32 -35.37
CA GLU A 445 -27.77 -10.60 -35.77
C GLU A 445 -29.23 -10.66 -35.33
N ARG A 446 -29.57 -10.18 -34.12
CA ARG A 446 -30.97 -10.14 -33.72
C ARG A 446 -31.81 -9.21 -34.59
N MET A 447 -31.27 -8.08 -35.01
CA MET A 447 -31.94 -7.21 -36.00
C MET A 447 -32.09 -7.90 -37.37
N ARG A 448 -31.08 -8.68 -37.79
CA ARG A 448 -31.09 -9.44 -39.03
C ARG A 448 -32.17 -10.50 -39.02
N GLU A 449 -32.27 -11.29 -37.95
CA GLU A 449 -33.29 -12.33 -37.76
C GLU A 449 -34.71 -11.74 -37.83
N GLU A 450 -34.95 -10.63 -37.13
CA GLU A 450 -36.26 -9.97 -37.10
C GLU A 450 -36.65 -9.40 -38.47
N SER A 451 -35.68 -8.91 -39.24
CA SER A 451 -35.90 -8.48 -40.62
C SER A 451 -36.22 -9.66 -41.54
N HIS A 452 -35.55 -10.80 -41.39
CA HIS A 452 -35.84 -12.01 -42.16
C HIS A 452 -37.21 -12.61 -41.81
N ALA A 453 -37.66 -12.43 -40.57
CA ALA A 453 -39.02 -12.76 -40.14
C ALA A 453 -40.10 -11.81 -40.70
N GLY A 454 -39.74 -10.90 -41.62
CA GLY A 454 -40.67 -10.03 -42.35
C GLY A 454 -41.08 -8.76 -41.60
N ARG A 455 -40.43 -8.42 -40.48
CA ARG A 455 -40.72 -7.16 -39.77
C ARG A 455 -40.19 -5.96 -40.55
N SER A 456 -40.91 -4.84 -40.43
CA SER A 456 -40.43 -3.56 -40.97
C SER A 456 -39.11 -3.14 -40.32
N LEU A 457 -38.27 -2.40 -41.05
CA LEU A 457 -36.94 -1.97 -40.59
C LEU A 457 -36.98 -1.32 -39.18
N ILE A 458 -37.91 -0.40 -38.93
CA ILE A 458 -38.04 0.25 -37.61
C ILE A 458 -38.37 -0.78 -36.52
N SER A 459 -39.29 -1.70 -36.80
CA SER A 459 -39.69 -2.73 -35.84
C SER A 459 -38.57 -3.73 -35.59
N ALA A 460 -37.80 -4.09 -36.62
CA ALA A 460 -36.64 -4.97 -36.51
C ALA A 460 -35.52 -4.33 -35.67
N LEU A 461 -35.21 -3.04 -35.92
CA LEU A 461 -34.24 -2.28 -35.12
C LEU A 461 -34.64 -2.25 -33.63
N GLN A 462 -35.90 -1.91 -33.35
CA GLN A 462 -36.37 -1.83 -31.96
C GLN A 462 -36.37 -3.21 -31.29
N ALA A 463 -36.89 -4.24 -31.96
CA ALA A 463 -36.92 -5.60 -31.43
C ALA A 463 -35.51 -6.17 -31.19
N GLY A 464 -34.55 -5.84 -32.05
CA GLY A 464 -33.15 -6.25 -31.88
C GLY A 464 -32.55 -5.72 -30.59
N PHE A 465 -32.65 -4.41 -30.33
CA PHE A 465 -32.16 -3.81 -29.09
C PHE A 465 -32.91 -4.34 -27.84
N ASP A 466 -34.25 -4.42 -27.91
CA ASP A 466 -35.05 -4.82 -26.74
C ASP A 466 -34.78 -6.29 -26.36
N ARG A 467 -34.62 -7.19 -27.34
CA ARG A 467 -34.34 -8.61 -27.09
C ARG A 467 -32.88 -8.88 -26.74
N ALA A 468 -31.93 -8.24 -27.42
CA ALA A 468 -30.51 -8.44 -27.16
C ALA A 468 -30.09 -7.89 -25.79
N PHE A 469 -30.79 -6.87 -25.27
CA PHE A 469 -30.44 -6.25 -23.98
C PHE A 469 -30.40 -7.27 -22.83
N ALA A 470 -31.39 -8.16 -22.73
CA ALA A 470 -31.44 -9.17 -21.66
C ALA A 470 -30.22 -10.11 -21.72
N THR A 471 -29.89 -10.60 -22.92
CA THR A 471 -28.74 -11.49 -23.15
C THR A 471 -27.41 -10.79 -22.87
N ILE A 472 -27.27 -9.52 -23.26
CA ILE A 472 -26.06 -8.73 -23.01
C ILE A 472 -25.86 -8.52 -21.52
N ILE A 473 -26.92 -8.17 -20.78
CA ILE A 473 -26.83 -7.98 -19.33
C ILE A 473 -26.50 -9.30 -18.63
N ASP A 474 -27.09 -10.43 -19.05
CA ASP A 474 -26.81 -11.75 -18.50
C ASP A 474 -25.35 -12.19 -18.69
N SER A 475 -24.86 -12.08 -19.93
CA SER A 475 -23.47 -12.40 -20.30
C SER A 475 -22.46 -11.51 -19.53
N ASN A 476 -22.69 -10.20 -19.51
CA ASN A 476 -21.85 -9.25 -18.78
C ASN A 476 -21.90 -9.47 -17.25
N SER A 477 -23.05 -9.86 -16.70
CA SER A 477 -23.19 -10.17 -15.27
C SER A 477 -22.37 -11.40 -14.88
N THR A 478 -22.39 -12.44 -15.72
CA THR A 478 -21.57 -13.64 -15.54
C THR A 478 -20.07 -13.30 -15.56
N MET A 479 -19.64 -12.49 -16.53
CA MET A 479 -18.26 -12.00 -16.60
C MET A 479 -17.89 -11.13 -15.39
N ALA A 480 -18.80 -10.28 -14.92
CA ALA A 480 -18.58 -9.40 -13.77
C ALA A 480 -18.39 -10.20 -12.48
N ILE A 481 -19.14 -11.29 -12.27
CA ILE A 481 -18.96 -12.18 -11.11
C ILE A 481 -17.55 -12.77 -11.12
N ALA A 482 -17.09 -13.30 -12.27
CA ALA A 482 -15.74 -13.83 -12.40
C ALA A 482 -14.67 -12.75 -12.13
N ALA A 483 -14.87 -11.55 -12.69
CA ALA A 483 -13.97 -10.42 -12.51
C ALA A 483 -13.90 -9.97 -11.04
N LEU A 484 -15.02 -9.93 -10.32
CA LEU A 484 -15.08 -9.60 -8.89
C LEU A 484 -14.34 -10.63 -8.05
N ILE A 485 -14.51 -11.93 -8.34
CA ILE A 485 -13.74 -12.98 -7.65
C ILE A 485 -12.25 -12.77 -7.86
N LEU A 486 -11.81 -12.53 -9.10
CA LEU A 486 -10.41 -12.23 -9.41
C LEU A 486 -9.92 -10.95 -8.72
N PHE A 487 -10.76 -9.94 -8.54
CA PHE A 487 -10.40 -8.71 -7.86
C PHE A 487 -10.19 -8.90 -6.35
N PHE A 488 -11.04 -9.70 -5.69
CA PHE A 488 -10.96 -9.93 -4.24
C PHE A 488 -9.94 -11.00 -3.86
N LEU A 489 -9.81 -12.08 -4.65
CA LEU A 489 -8.91 -13.20 -4.34
C LEU A 489 -7.57 -13.10 -5.08
N GLY A 490 -7.50 -12.36 -6.18
CA GLY A 490 -6.27 -12.20 -6.95
C GLY A 490 -5.26 -11.28 -6.27
N SER A 491 -3.97 -11.55 -6.49
CA SER A 491 -2.87 -10.72 -6.00
C SER A 491 -2.13 -10.05 -7.17
N GLY A 492 -1.54 -8.88 -6.89
CA GLY A 492 -0.65 -8.15 -7.80
C GLY A 492 -1.17 -8.05 -9.25
N PRO A 493 -0.51 -8.70 -10.24
CA PRO A 493 -0.88 -8.59 -11.65
C PRO A 493 -2.31 -9.07 -12.01
N VAL A 494 -2.81 -10.10 -11.33
CA VAL A 494 -4.16 -10.66 -11.59
C VAL A 494 -5.24 -9.66 -11.18
N LYS A 495 -5.02 -8.92 -10.10
CA LYS A 495 -5.92 -7.85 -9.66
C LYS A 495 -5.96 -6.70 -10.68
N GLY A 496 -4.81 -6.38 -11.28
CA GLY A 496 -4.74 -5.41 -12.39
C GLY A 496 -5.59 -5.83 -13.60
N PHE A 497 -5.50 -7.09 -14.01
CA PHE A 497 -6.39 -7.66 -15.05
C PHE A 497 -7.87 -7.54 -14.66
N ALA A 498 -8.22 -7.91 -13.44
CA ALA A 498 -9.60 -7.88 -12.95
C ALA A 498 -10.19 -6.46 -12.99
N VAL A 499 -9.42 -5.44 -12.58
CA VAL A 499 -9.87 -4.03 -12.64
C VAL A 499 -10.16 -3.61 -14.07
N VAL A 500 -9.23 -3.87 -15.00
CA VAL A 500 -9.44 -3.55 -16.42
C VAL A 500 -10.69 -4.23 -16.96
N PHE A 501 -10.89 -5.51 -16.62
CA PHE A 501 -12.03 -6.28 -17.10
C PHE A 501 -13.36 -5.77 -16.52
N ILE A 502 -13.42 -5.42 -15.23
CA ILE A 502 -14.60 -4.80 -14.60
C ILE A 502 -14.93 -3.46 -15.29
N LEU A 503 -13.92 -2.60 -15.49
CA LEU A 503 -14.11 -1.31 -16.16
C LEU A 503 -14.57 -1.47 -17.61
N GLY A 504 -14.05 -2.48 -18.32
CA GLY A 504 -14.55 -2.89 -19.62
C GLY A 504 -16.03 -3.24 -19.56
N ILE A 505 -16.42 -4.20 -18.73
CA ILE A 505 -17.84 -4.62 -18.63
C ILE A 505 -18.78 -3.43 -18.34
N LEU A 506 -18.40 -2.54 -17.42
CA LEU A 506 -19.18 -1.35 -17.07
C LEU A 506 -19.32 -0.37 -18.25
N THR A 507 -18.25 -0.16 -19.00
CA THR A 507 -18.24 0.77 -20.14
C THR A 507 -18.91 0.18 -21.37
N THR A 508 -18.92 -1.15 -21.54
CA THR A 508 -19.58 -1.85 -22.67
C THR A 508 -21.08 -1.56 -22.71
N VAL A 509 -21.77 -1.52 -21.57
CA VAL A 509 -23.21 -1.22 -21.56
C VAL A 509 -23.49 0.20 -22.07
N ILE A 510 -22.62 1.16 -21.73
CA ILE A 510 -22.76 2.54 -22.19
C ILE A 510 -22.49 2.62 -23.70
N THR A 511 -21.44 1.96 -24.19
CA THR A 511 -21.06 2.05 -25.60
C THR A 511 -21.95 1.18 -26.50
N ALA A 512 -22.03 -0.14 -26.24
CA ALA A 512 -22.71 -1.11 -27.08
C ALA A 512 -24.25 -1.02 -27.04
N VAL A 513 -24.86 -0.48 -25.97
CA VAL A 513 -26.33 -0.35 -25.89
C VAL A 513 -26.77 1.11 -26.07
N THR A 514 -26.11 2.07 -25.43
CA THR A 514 -26.59 3.47 -25.46
C THR A 514 -26.04 4.24 -26.66
N LEU A 515 -24.72 4.22 -26.86
CA LEU A 515 -24.06 4.98 -27.94
C LEU A 515 -24.40 4.42 -29.33
N THR A 516 -24.28 3.11 -29.55
CA THR A 516 -24.62 2.50 -30.86
C THR A 516 -26.10 2.71 -31.20
N ARG A 517 -27.03 2.54 -30.26
CA ARG A 517 -28.46 2.80 -30.47
C ARG A 517 -28.71 4.26 -30.84
N MET A 518 -28.01 5.19 -30.19
CA MET A 518 -28.08 6.61 -30.52
C MET A 518 -27.56 6.88 -31.93
N MET A 519 -26.41 6.33 -32.30
CA MET A 519 -25.81 6.50 -33.62
C MET A 519 -26.68 5.91 -34.73
N ILE A 520 -27.24 4.72 -34.53
CA ILE A 520 -28.17 4.08 -35.47
C ILE A 520 -29.45 4.91 -35.62
N ALA A 521 -29.98 5.47 -34.53
CA ALA A 521 -31.14 6.36 -34.60
C ALA A 521 -30.86 7.65 -35.40
N VAL A 522 -29.68 8.25 -35.21
CA VAL A 522 -29.25 9.44 -35.97
C VAL A 522 -29.05 9.09 -37.45
N TRP A 523 -28.39 7.96 -37.74
CA TRP A 523 -28.20 7.45 -39.10
C TRP A 523 -29.54 7.23 -39.81
N TYR A 524 -30.48 6.53 -39.16
CA TYR A 524 -31.80 6.26 -39.71
C TYR A 524 -32.57 7.54 -40.04
N LYS A 525 -32.52 8.54 -39.15
CA LYS A 525 -33.18 9.83 -39.35
C LYS A 525 -32.58 10.62 -40.53
N THR A 526 -31.28 10.51 -40.73
CA THR A 526 -30.52 11.28 -41.73
C THR A 526 -30.66 10.68 -43.11
N PHE A 527 -30.48 9.35 -43.25
CA PHE A 527 -30.41 8.69 -44.55
C PHE A 527 -31.72 8.00 -44.98
N ARG A 528 -32.68 7.81 -44.06
CA ARG A 528 -33.97 7.13 -44.29
C ARG A 528 -33.87 5.87 -45.18
N PRO A 529 -33.02 4.90 -44.81
CA PRO A 529 -32.80 3.70 -45.60
C PRO A 529 -34.05 2.82 -45.64
N LYS A 530 -34.22 2.08 -46.75
CA LYS A 530 -35.36 1.17 -46.97
C LYS A 530 -35.06 -0.28 -46.56
N ALA A 531 -33.78 -0.63 -46.44
CA ALA A 531 -33.31 -1.98 -46.08
C ALA A 531 -32.16 -1.88 -45.06
N LEU A 532 -31.85 -3.00 -44.40
CA LEU A 532 -30.64 -3.10 -43.59
C LEU A 532 -29.40 -2.98 -44.50
N PRO A 533 -28.30 -2.40 -43.99
CA PRO A 533 -27.12 -2.12 -44.80
C PRO A 533 -26.18 -3.32 -44.97
N PHE A 534 -26.62 -4.54 -44.64
CA PHE A 534 -25.89 -5.80 -44.70
C PHE A 534 -26.85 -6.99 -44.82
#